data_AF-A0A6I9T2N8-F1
#
_entry.id   AF-A0A6I9T2N8-F1
#
_cell.length_a   1.000
_cell.length_b   1.000
_cell.length_c   1.000
_cell.angle_alpha   90.00
_cell.angle_beta   90.00
_cell.angle_gamma   90.00
#
_symmetry.space_group_name_H-M   'P 1'
#
loop_
_entity.id
_entity.type
_entity.pdbx_description
1 polymer ?
#
loop_
_entity_poly.entity_id
_entity_poly.type
_entity_poly.pdbx_seq_one_letter_code
_entity_poly.pdbx_strand_id
1 'polypeptide(L)'
;MDEGSTHTKKIMHRDTERQRRQEMSGLYASIRSLLPQEYTKGKRCASDHVGQAVNYVKHMQKKIEEMKMRRDKLKRLSNSSGPANTYAEDQNSDMMSGSSNCVTVNGFHGAVEILMSSSFNQGDFPLSKAIAHLLGRGR
;
A
#
# COMPACT_ATOMS: atom_id res chain seq x y z
N MET A 1 8.49 -68.09 -0.51
CA MET A 1 9.22 -67.02 -1.20
C MET A 1 8.31 -65.78 -1.22
N ASP A 2 8.56 -64.78 -0.37
CA ASP A 2 7.79 -63.51 -0.27
C ASP A 2 8.70 -62.28 -0.01
N GLU A 3 10.02 -62.44 -0.15
CA GLU A 3 10.99 -61.36 0.12
C GLU A 3 10.90 -60.21 -0.91
N GLY A 4 10.60 -60.52 -2.19
CA GLY A 4 10.49 -59.51 -3.25
C GLY A 4 9.31 -58.55 -3.07
N SER A 5 8.20 -59.01 -2.48
CA SER A 5 6.99 -58.22 -2.23
C SER A 5 7.18 -57.20 -1.10
N THR A 6 7.97 -57.56 -0.08
CA THR A 6 8.26 -56.64 1.03
C THR A 6 9.29 -55.59 0.65
N HIS A 7 10.27 -55.93 -0.20
CA HIS A 7 11.30 -55.01 -0.67
C HIS A 7 10.71 -53.89 -1.54
N THR A 8 9.81 -54.22 -2.47
CA THR A 8 9.13 -53.22 -3.32
C THR A 8 8.25 -52.28 -2.49
N LYS A 9 7.48 -52.80 -1.52
CA LYS A 9 6.70 -51.97 -0.57
C LYS A 9 7.58 -50.98 0.20
N LYS A 10 8.76 -51.41 0.66
CA LYS A 10 9.74 -50.54 1.35
C LYS A 10 10.26 -49.43 0.44
N ILE A 11 10.55 -49.74 -0.83
CA ILE A 11 10.97 -48.73 -1.82
C ILE A 11 9.86 -47.71 -2.06
N MET A 12 8.65 -48.17 -2.34
CA MET A 12 7.50 -47.29 -2.59
C MET A 12 7.24 -46.36 -1.41
N HIS A 13 7.23 -46.88 -0.18
CA HIS A 13 7.07 -46.07 1.03
C HIS A 13 8.18 -45.02 1.18
N ARG A 14 9.43 -45.40 0.90
CA ARG A 14 10.58 -44.48 0.95
C ARG A 14 10.43 -43.34 -0.07
N ASP A 15 9.95 -43.64 -1.26
CA ASP A 15 9.80 -42.65 -2.33
C ASP A 15 8.62 -41.72 -2.06
N THR A 16 7.50 -42.25 -1.55
CA THR A 16 6.38 -41.42 -1.06
C THR A 16 6.82 -40.46 0.04
N GLU A 17 7.55 -40.95 1.05
CA GLU A 17 8.03 -40.10 2.14
C GLU A 17 9.11 -39.09 1.67
N ARG A 18 9.91 -39.45 0.66
CA ARG A 18 10.85 -38.52 0.02
C ARG A 18 10.08 -37.38 -0.66
N GLN A 19 9.07 -37.71 -1.46
CA GLN A 19 8.23 -36.73 -2.16
C GLN A 19 7.56 -35.79 -1.15
N ARG A 20 6.96 -36.34 -0.09
CA ARG A 20 6.36 -35.56 1.00
C ARG A 20 7.34 -34.56 1.63
N ARG A 21 8.61 -34.96 1.85
CA ARG A 21 9.65 -34.08 2.39
C ARG A 21 10.12 -33.03 1.39
N GLN A 22 10.18 -33.35 0.10
CA GLN A 22 10.51 -32.38 -0.95
C GLN A 22 9.44 -31.29 -1.04
N GLU A 23 8.17 -31.67 -1.03
CA GLU A 23 7.04 -30.73 -1.02
C GLU A 23 7.08 -29.83 0.21
N MET A 24 7.27 -30.41 1.40
CA MET A 24 7.42 -29.62 2.64
C MET A 24 8.59 -28.65 2.59
N SER A 25 9.74 -29.08 2.06
CA SER A 25 10.90 -28.19 1.87
C SER A 25 10.58 -27.04 0.91
N GLY A 26 9.83 -27.30 -0.16
CA GLY A 26 9.36 -26.28 -1.09
C GLY A 26 8.47 -25.25 -0.40
N LEU A 27 7.52 -25.69 0.42
CA LEU A 27 6.65 -24.79 1.20
C LEU A 27 7.44 -23.89 2.16
N TYR A 28 8.43 -24.44 2.88
CA TYR A 28 9.27 -23.63 3.76
C TYR A 28 10.12 -22.60 3.01
N ALA A 29 10.65 -22.97 1.84
CA ALA A 29 11.37 -22.05 0.97
C ALA A 29 10.45 -20.90 0.49
N SER A 30 9.23 -21.22 0.08
CA SER A 30 8.21 -20.24 -0.30
C SER A 30 7.89 -19.29 0.84
N ILE A 31 7.65 -19.80 2.05
CA ILE A 31 7.42 -18.95 3.24
C ILE A 31 8.59 -17.99 3.46
N ARG A 32 9.83 -18.49 3.43
CA ARG A 32 11.02 -17.65 3.62
C ARG A 32 11.14 -16.56 2.55
N SER A 33 10.79 -16.86 1.29
CA SER A 33 10.87 -15.91 0.18
C SER A 33 9.86 -14.75 0.26
N LEU A 34 8.72 -14.98 0.91
CA LEU A 34 7.66 -13.98 1.08
C LEU A 34 7.92 -13.02 2.25
N LEU A 35 8.91 -13.33 3.10
CA LEU A 35 9.20 -12.53 4.28
C LEU A 35 10.21 -11.42 3.98
N PRO A 36 9.99 -10.20 4.52
CA PRO A 36 10.99 -9.15 4.45
C PRO A 36 12.31 -9.54 5.12
N GLN A 37 13.39 -8.86 4.75
CA GLN A 37 14.74 -9.18 5.22
C GLN A 37 14.86 -9.06 6.74
N GLU A 38 14.13 -8.12 7.35
CA GLU A 38 14.11 -7.89 8.80
C GLU A 38 13.60 -9.11 9.58
N TYR A 39 12.68 -9.87 8.97
CA TYR A 39 12.08 -11.05 9.58
C TYR A 39 12.89 -12.33 9.31
N THR A 40 13.73 -12.34 8.28
CA THR A 40 14.54 -13.51 7.88
C THR A 40 16.00 -13.44 8.34
N LYS A 41 16.49 -12.24 8.67
CA LYS A 41 17.88 -12.02 9.11
C LYS A 41 18.19 -12.80 10.39
N GLY A 42 19.28 -13.57 10.36
CA GLY A 42 19.73 -14.38 11.50
C GLY A 42 18.88 -15.62 11.80
N LYS A 43 17.81 -15.89 11.04
CA LYS A 43 16.94 -17.05 11.21
C LYS A 43 17.34 -18.15 10.24
N ARG A 44 17.68 -19.34 10.76
CA ARG A 44 18.24 -20.42 9.94
C ARG A 44 17.34 -21.64 9.81
N CYS A 45 16.46 -21.91 10.77
CA CYS A 45 15.59 -23.09 10.73
C CYS A 45 14.19 -22.75 10.20
N ALA A 46 13.50 -23.79 9.71
CA ALA A 46 12.14 -23.67 9.18
C ALA A 46 11.13 -23.19 10.25
N SER A 47 11.25 -23.64 11.50
CA SER A 47 10.38 -23.21 12.59
C SER A 47 10.54 -21.73 12.91
N ASP A 48 11.77 -21.20 12.88
CA ASP A 48 12.01 -19.76 13.01
C ASP A 48 11.29 -18.98 11.90
N HIS A 49 11.41 -19.42 10.63
CA HIS A 49 10.75 -18.73 9.52
C HIS A 49 9.24 -18.78 9.63
N VAL A 50 8.66 -19.91 10.03
CA VAL A 50 7.21 -20.03 10.27
C VAL A 50 6.78 -19.09 11.41
N GLY A 51 7.51 -19.06 12.52
CA GLY A 51 7.22 -18.15 13.62
C GLY A 51 7.29 -16.67 13.19
N GLN A 52 8.29 -16.33 12.39
CA GLN A 52 8.43 -14.98 11.84
C GLN A 52 7.35 -14.64 10.81
N ALA A 53 6.85 -15.62 10.06
CA ALA A 53 5.71 -15.42 9.18
C ALA A 53 4.45 -15.04 9.95
N VAL A 54 4.20 -15.70 11.08
CA VAL A 54 3.08 -15.33 11.98
C VAL A 54 3.23 -13.90 12.49
N ASN A 55 4.45 -13.51 12.91
CA ASN A 55 4.73 -12.15 13.36
C ASN A 55 4.52 -11.11 12.24
N TYR A 56 4.93 -11.45 11.02
CA TYR A 56 4.76 -10.60 9.85
C TYR A 56 3.29 -10.41 9.47
N VAL A 57 2.49 -11.48 9.48
CA VAL A 57 1.04 -11.41 9.26
C VAL A 57 0.40 -10.46 10.27
N LYS A 58 0.73 -10.59 11.56
CA LYS A 58 0.21 -9.69 12.61
C LYS A 58 0.59 -8.23 12.38
N HIS A 59 1.84 -7.97 11.99
CA HIS A 59 2.29 -6.62 11.65
C HIS A 59 1.49 -6.06 10.47
N MET A 60 1.31 -6.84 9.40
CA MET A 60 0.56 -6.40 8.23
C MET A 60 -0.92 -6.14 8.54
N GLN A 61 -1.55 -6.98 9.35
CA GLN A 61 -2.91 -6.75 9.84
C GLN A 61 -3.03 -5.41 10.58
N LYS A 62 -2.11 -5.12 11.50
CA LYS A 62 -2.08 -3.83 12.21
C LYS A 62 -1.92 -2.66 11.25
N LYS A 63 -0.98 -2.77 10.30
CA LYS A 63 -0.73 -1.72 9.29
C LYS A 63 -1.97 -1.46 8.44
N ILE A 64 -2.68 -2.50 8.02
CA ILE A 64 -3.94 -2.37 7.26
C ILE A 64 -4.98 -1.60 8.09
N GLU A 65 -5.15 -1.95 9.35
CA GLU A 65 -6.14 -1.27 10.21
C GLU A 65 -5.78 0.20 10.43
N GLU A 66 -4.50 0.51 10.67
CA GLU A 66 -4.08 1.91 10.79
C GLU A 66 -4.32 2.70 9.49
N MET A 67 -4.05 2.11 8.34
CA MET A 67 -4.32 2.74 7.04
C MET A 67 -5.81 2.94 6.80
N LYS A 68 -6.65 1.99 7.24
CA LYS A 68 -8.10 2.10 7.21
C LYS A 68 -8.59 3.24 8.09
N MET A 69 -8.12 3.34 9.34
CA MET A 69 -8.44 4.44 10.24
C MET A 69 -8.05 5.82 9.65
N ARG A 70 -6.86 5.92 9.05
CA ARG A 70 -6.40 7.14 8.35
C ARG A 70 -7.33 7.50 7.19
N ARG A 71 -7.69 6.53 6.35
CA ARG A 71 -8.64 6.71 5.23
C ARG A 71 -10.00 7.19 5.74
N ASP A 72 -10.55 6.55 6.76
CA ASP A 72 -11.87 6.88 7.30
C ASP A 72 -11.88 8.26 7.95
N LYS A 73 -10.80 8.65 8.64
CA LYS A 73 -10.64 10.01 9.15
C LYS A 73 -10.66 11.03 8.02
N LEU A 74 -9.90 10.81 6.95
CA LEU A 74 -9.86 11.72 5.81
C LEU A 74 -11.22 11.80 5.10
N LYS A 75 -11.90 10.65 4.94
CA LYS A 75 -13.25 10.60 4.38
C LYS A 75 -14.25 11.39 5.23
N ARG A 76 -14.20 11.28 6.56
CA ARG A 76 -15.03 12.09 7.46
C ARG A 76 -14.75 13.58 7.33
N LEU A 77 -13.47 13.98 7.23
CA LEU A 77 -13.10 15.39 7.04
C LEU A 77 -13.64 15.93 5.71
N SER A 78 -13.50 15.16 4.63
CA SER A 78 -14.04 15.49 3.31
C SER A 78 -15.57 15.54 3.27
N ASN A 79 -16.25 14.76 4.12
CA ASN A 79 -17.70 14.76 4.24
C ASN A 79 -18.22 15.81 5.24
N SER A 80 -17.38 16.31 6.15
CA SER A 80 -17.74 17.41 7.06
C SER A 80 -17.70 18.79 6.37
N SER A 81 -17.17 18.87 5.15
CA SER A 81 -17.14 20.06 4.31
C SER A 81 -18.41 20.27 3.44
N GLY A 82 -19.56 19.69 3.80
CA GLY A 82 -20.89 20.23 3.43
C GLY A 82 -22.05 19.21 3.30
N PRO A 83 -23.32 19.65 3.31
CA PRO A 83 -23.93 20.82 3.94
C PRO A 83 -24.72 20.44 5.21
N ALA A 84 -24.81 21.35 6.16
CA ALA A 84 -25.84 21.27 7.20
C ALA A 84 -27.21 21.51 6.52
N ASN A 85 -28.04 20.47 6.42
CA ASN A 85 -29.45 20.62 6.11
C ASN A 85 -30.15 21.32 7.29
N THR A 86 -30.20 22.65 7.25
CA THR A 86 -31.26 23.42 7.89
C THR A 86 -32.30 23.72 6.81
N TYR A 87 -33.44 23.04 6.88
CA TYR A 87 -34.64 23.44 6.17
C TYR A 87 -35.27 24.62 6.91
N ALA A 88 -35.03 25.84 6.42
CA ALA A 88 -35.93 26.97 6.57
C ALA A 88 -35.56 28.02 5.53
N GLU A 89 -36.58 28.53 4.86
CA GLU A 89 -36.51 29.43 3.72
C GLU A 89 -35.88 30.79 4.05
N ASP A 90 -35.44 31.43 2.98
CA ASP A 90 -35.49 32.88 2.72
C ASP A 90 -34.16 33.67 2.74
N GLN A 91 -34.06 34.48 1.67
CA GLN A 91 -33.15 35.57 1.34
C GLN A 91 -31.67 35.30 1.00
N ASN A 92 -31.38 35.66 -0.27
CA ASN A 92 -30.17 36.32 -0.75
C ASN A 92 -29.22 36.84 0.36
N SER A 93 -28.06 36.20 0.50
CA SER A 93 -26.81 36.91 0.69
C SER A 93 -25.63 36.05 0.27
N ASP A 94 -24.92 36.61 -0.71
CA ASP A 94 -23.59 36.31 -1.21
C ASP A 94 -22.64 35.75 -0.13
N MET A 95 -22.23 34.47 -0.23
CA MET A 95 -21.12 33.96 0.58
C MET A 95 -20.35 32.81 -0.09
N MET A 96 -19.35 33.23 -0.86
CA MET A 96 -18.08 32.55 -1.14
C MET A 96 -18.15 31.26 -1.96
N SER A 97 -18.41 31.47 -3.25
CA SER A 97 -17.70 30.77 -4.33
C SER A 97 -16.18 30.83 -4.05
N GLY A 98 -15.65 29.81 -3.38
CA GLY A 98 -14.23 29.67 -3.09
C GLY A 98 -13.47 29.27 -4.35
N SER A 99 -13.33 30.21 -5.30
CA SER A 99 -12.38 30.23 -6.41
C SER A 99 -10.95 30.13 -5.85
N SER A 100 -10.57 28.95 -5.38
CA SER A 100 -9.31 28.73 -4.68
C SER A 100 -8.31 28.20 -5.68
N ASN A 101 -7.46 29.09 -6.21
CA ASN A 101 -6.30 28.64 -6.97
C ASN A 101 -5.48 27.69 -6.09
N CYS A 102 -5.19 26.48 -6.59
CA CYS A 102 -4.53 25.41 -5.86
C CYS A 102 -3.24 24.99 -6.59
N VAL A 103 -2.18 24.71 -5.84
CA VAL A 103 -0.91 24.20 -6.36
C VAL A 103 -0.48 22.97 -5.58
N THR A 104 -0.23 21.87 -6.28
CA THR A 104 0.28 20.62 -5.70
C THR A 104 1.65 20.29 -6.31
N VAL A 105 2.60 19.87 -5.48
CA VAL A 105 3.94 19.46 -5.92
C VAL A 105 4.16 18.00 -5.57
N ASN A 106 4.52 17.19 -6.56
CA ASN A 106 4.76 15.76 -6.43
C ASN A 106 6.18 15.41 -6.94
N GLY A 107 6.88 14.52 -6.24
CA GLY A 107 8.23 14.09 -6.62
C GLY A 107 8.20 12.72 -7.28
N PHE A 108 8.83 12.57 -8.45
CA PHE A 108 8.90 11.30 -9.17
C PHE A 108 10.29 11.05 -9.75
N HIS A 109 11.02 10.05 -9.22
CA HIS A 109 12.30 9.51 -9.73
C HIS A 109 13.20 10.53 -10.48
N GLY A 110 13.64 11.58 -9.79
CA GLY A 110 14.57 12.58 -10.33
C GLY A 110 13.92 13.80 -11.00
N ALA A 111 12.59 13.86 -11.04
CA ALA A 111 11.82 15.01 -11.53
C ALA A 111 10.78 15.50 -10.50
N VAL A 112 10.29 16.72 -10.73
CA VAL A 112 9.24 17.36 -9.93
C VAL A 112 8.05 17.66 -10.84
N GLU A 113 6.88 17.15 -10.48
CA GLU A 113 5.59 17.42 -11.10
C GLU A 113 4.86 18.51 -10.31
N ILE A 114 4.36 19.55 -11.00
CA ILE A 114 3.62 20.66 -10.39
C ILE A 114 2.25 20.72 -11.06
N LEU A 115 1.19 20.47 -10.29
CA LEU A 115 -0.21 20.59 -10.73
C LEU A 115 -0.80 21.90 -10.23
N MET A 116 -1.35 22.70 -11.15
CA MET A 116 -1.94 24.00 -10.85
C MET A 116 -3.40 24.00 -11.30
N SER A 117 -4.32 24.33 -10.40
CA SER A 117 -5.75 24.45 -10.69
C SER A 117 -6.18 25.90 -10.46
N SER A 118 -6.83 26.51 -11.45
CA SER A 118 -7.32 27.88 -11.39
C SER A 118 -8.70 27.98 -12.03
N SER A 119 -9.61 28.70 -11.38
CA SER A 119 -10.92 29.07 -11.93
C SER A 119 -10.74 30.20 -12.94
N PHE A 120 -11.26 30.00 -14.15
CA PHE A 120 -11.10 30.91 -15.29
C PHE A 120 -11.76 32.30 -15.13
N ASN A 121 -12.33 32.60 -13.96
CA ASN A 121 -13.29 33.67 -13.77
C ASN A 121 -12.74 34.92 -13.07
N GLN A 122 -11.44 34.98 -12.74
CA GLN A 122 -10.85 36.22 -12.24
C GLN A 122 -9.36 36.26 -12.58
N GLY A 123 -8.91 37.35 -13.20
CA GLY A 123 -7.56 37.55 -13.74
C GLY A 123 -6.42 37.59 -12.72
N ASP A 124 -6.54 36.84 -11.62
CA ASP A 124 -5.69 36.96 -10.43
C ASP A 124 -4.57 35.93 -10.39
N PHE A 125 -4.49 35.01 -11.37
CA PHE A 125 -3.47 33.97 -11.41
C PHE A 125 -2.77 33.87 -12.78
N PRO A 126 -1.77 34.74 -13.05
CA PRO A 126 -1.03 34.70 -14.30
C PRO A 126 -0.11 33.48 -14.30
N LEU A 127 -0.61 32.35 -14.83
CA LEU A 127 0.17 31.14 -15.11
C LEU A 127 1.45 31.46 -15.89
N SER A 128 1.38 32.44 -16.79
CA SER A 128 2.53 32.98 -17.53
C SER A 128 3.66 33.47 -16.61
N LYS A 129 3.34 34.15 -15.50
CA LYS A 129 4.32 34.65 -14.53
C LYS A 129 4.94 33.50 -13.72
N ALA A 130 4.13 32.52 -13.32
CA ALA A 130 4.61 31.33 -12.61
C ALA A 130 5.59 30.53 -13.47
N ILE A 131 5.25 30.29 -14.74
CA ILE A 131 6.13 29.61 -15.71
C ILE A 131 7.42 30.40 -15.93
N ALA A 132 7.34 31.73 -16.10
CA ALA A 132 8.53 32.58 -16.25
C ALA A 132 9.49 32.48 -15.04
N HIS A 133 8.96 32.43 -13.82
CA HIS A 133 9.77 32.25 -12.61
C HIS A 133 10.43 30.87 -12.52
N LEU A 134 9.74 29.81 -12.93
CA LEU A 134 10.31 28.46 -12.96
C LEU A 134 11.44 28.34 -13.99
N LEU A 135 11.26 28.94 -15.17
CA LEU A 135 12.28 28.97 -16.21
C LEU A 135 13.48 29.85 -15.84
N GLY A 136 13.27 30.95 -15.11
CA GLY A 136 14.33 31.87 -14.69
C GLY A 136 15.20 31.37 -13.52
N ARG A 137 14.72 30.38 -12.74
CA ARG A 137 15.44 29.83 -11.58
C ARG A 137 16.17 28.51 -11.85
N GLY A 138 16.10 27.97 -13.07
CA GLY A 138 16.89 26.81 -13.49
C GLY A 138 18.32 27.19 -13.87
N ARG A 139 19.19 27.41 -12.88
CA ARG A 139 20.66 27.37 -13.03
C ARG A 139 21.28 26.66 -11.84
#